data_AF-A0A956H3I9-F1
#
_entry.id   AF-A0A956H3I9-F1
#
_cell.length_a   1.000
_cell.length_b   1.000
_cell.length_c   1.000
_cell.angle_alpha   90.00
_cell.angle_beta   90.00
_cell.angle_gamma   90.00
#
_symmetry.space_group_name_H-M   'P 1'
#
loop_
_entity.id
_entity.type
_entity.pdbx_description
1 polymer ?
#
loop_
_entity_poly.entity_id
_entity_poly.type
_entity_poly.pdbx_seq_one_letter_code
_entity_poly.pdbx_strand_id
1 'polypeptide(L)'
;MPRLILGAKTKVRPKPGGERVRRFCPECKSDATFVEAKIERTVTAYVFVDLFSVDEKGYICSNCHEVMDLEDTSAPQDVNPEPEREGGVLGRIHAWQEERAREQAERARAHEAEEARERAEQAREAAREARRAEKAAKQKAVDDELAALKKKLGK
;
A
#
# COMPACT_ATOMS: atom_id res chain seq x y z
N MET A 1 40.36 -63.67 -18.94
CA MET A 1 40.14 -62.35 -19.58
C MET A 1 40.20 -61.29 -18.49
N PRO A 2 41.17 -60.36 -18.52
CA PRO A 2 41.20 -59.27 -17.55
C PRO A 2 39.94 -58.40 -17.76
N ARG A 3 39.08 -58.33 -16.74
CA ARG A 3 37.95 -57.38 -16.71
C ARG A 3 38.53 -55.98 -16.62
N LEU A 4 38.46 -55.23 -17.71
CA LEU A 4 38.69 -53.79 -17.70
C LEU A 4 37.60 -53.16 -16.84
N ILE A 5 37.96 -52.73 -15.63
CA ILE A 5 37.09 -51.90 -14.80
C ILE A 5 37.26 -50.47 -15.32
N LEU A 6 36.35 -50.08 -16.21
CA LEU A 6 36.22 -48.69 -16.68
C LEU A 6 35.43 -47.91 -15.62
N GLY A 7 36.05 -46.90 -15.04
CA GLY A 7 35.41 -45.98 -14.10
C GLY A 7 35.13 -44.64 -14.80
N ALA A 8 33.96 -44.06 -14.53
CA ALA A 8 33.68 -42.68 -14.92
C ALA A 8 33.55 -41.84 -13.65
N LYS A 9 34.33 -40.77 -13.54
CA LYS A 9 34.19 -39.77 -12.49
C LYS A 9 33.67 -38.48 -13.11
N THR A 10 32.60 -37.95 -12.55
CA THR A 10 32.04 -36.65 -12.94
C THR A 10 32.23 -35.68 -11.80
N LYS A 11 32.83 -34.53 -12.10
CA LYS A 11 33.04 -33.45 -11.13
C LYS A 11 32.40 -32.18 -11.67
N VAL A 12 31.46 -31.64 -10.90
CA VAL A 12 30.72 -30.45 -11.27
C VAL A 12 31.20 -29.30 -10.39
N ARG A 13 31.61 -28.19 -11.01
CA ARG A 13 32.03 -26.97 -10.30
C ARG A 13 31.32 -25.75 -10.89
N PRO A 14 30.65 -24.92 -10.07
CA PRO A 14 30.11 -23.66 -10.55
C PRO A 14 31.26 -22.77 -11.03
N LYS A 15 31.08 -22.13 -12.18
CA LYS A 15 32.11 -21.28 -12.78
C LYS A 15 32.11 -19.92 -12.06
N PRO A 16 33.25 -19.46 -11.51
CA PRO A 16 33.30 -18.14 -10.89
C PRO A 16 33.07 -17.05 -11.94
N GLY A 17 32.08 -16.19 -11.71
CA GLY A 17 31.65 -15.18 -12.70
C GLY A 17 30.91 -15.75 -13.90
N GLY A 18 30.45 -17.00 -13.84
CA GLY A 18 29.63 -17.61 -14.88
C GLY A 18 28.28 -16.92 -15.07
N GLU A 19 27.67 -17.17 -16.23
CA GLU A 19 26.35 -16.63 -16.56
C GLU A 19 25.29 -17.10 -15.55
N ARG A 20 24.37 -16.20 -15.18
CA ARG A 20 23.24 -16.50 -14.29
C ARG A 20 21.94 -16.15 -15.01
N VAL A 21 21.10 -17.15 -15.24
CA VAL A 21 19.84 -16.98 -15.96
C VAL A 21 18.68 -17.41 -15.05
N ARG A 22 17.66 -16.58 -14.91
CA ARG A 22 16.43 -16.95 -14.18
C ARG A 22 15.48 -17.68 -15.11
N ARG A 23 15.12 -18.92 -14.75
CA ARG A 23 14.24 -19.79 -15.53
C ARG A 23 13.46 -20.73 -14.62
N PHE A 24 12.41 -21.34 -15.16
CA PHE A 24 11.65 -22.35 -14.46
C PHE A 24 12.39 -23.70 -14.51
N CYS A 25 12.61 -24.30 -13.34
CA CYS A 25 13.26 -25.61 -13.25
C CYS A 25 12.20 -26.74 -13.37
N PRO A 26 12.34 -27.68 -14.33
CA PRO A 26 11.38 -28.77 -14.51
C PRO A 26 11.41 -29.81 -13.37
N GLU A 27 12.54 -29.96 -12.71
CA GLU A 27 12.73 -30.94 -11.62
C GLU A 27 12.10 -30.47 -10.31
N CYS A 28 12.45 -29.25 -9.86
CA CYS A 28 11.91 -28.69 -8.62
C CYS A 28 10.64 -27.84 -8.79
N LYS A 29 10.20 -27.62 -10.04
CA LYS A 29 8.96 -26.90 -10.41
C LYS A 29 8.83 -25.51 -9.80
N SER A 30 9.94 -24.81 -9.67
CA SER A 30 10.00 -23.45 -9.13
C SER A 30 10.89 -22.57 -10.01
N ASP A 31 10.64 -21.27 -10.02
CA ASP A 31 11.57 -20.31 -10.61
C ASP A 31 12.88 -20.31 -9.83
N ALA A 32 13.96 -20.61 -10.53
CA ALA A 32 15.29 -20.72 -9.96
C ALA A 32 16.29 -19.93 -10.80
N THR A 33 17.43 -19.61 -10.20
CA THR A 33 18.56 -19.04 -10.93
C THR A 33 19.49 -20.17 -11.33
N PHE A 34 19.68 -20.36 -12.62
CA PHE A 34 20.61 -21.32 -13.19
C PHE A 34 21.99 -20.67 -13.31
N VAL A 35 23.00 -21.29 -12.71
CA VAL A 35 24.38 -20.80 -12.69
C VAL A 35 25.25 -21.67 -13.59
N GLU A 36 25.98 -21.05 -14.52
CA GLU A 36 26.92 -21.77 -15.41
C GLU A 36 27.93 -22.58 -14.58
N ALA A 37 28.07 -23.85 -14.91
CA ALA A 37 28.95 -24.81 -14.26
C ALA A 37 29.78 -25.57 -15.28
N LYS A 38 31.01 -25.88 -14.88
CA LYS A 38 31.93 -26.73 -15.62
C LYS A 38 31.75 -28.17 -15.15
N ILE A 39 31.42 -29.06 -16.08
CA ILE A 39 31.29 -30.50 -15.85
C ILE A 39 32.53 -31.16 -16.40
N GLU A 40 33.38 -31.68 -15.52
CA GLU A 40 34.58 -32.42 -15.88
C GLU A 40 34.25 -33.92 -15.83
N ARG A 41 34.25 -34.57 -17.00
CA ARG A 41 34.07 -36.03 -17.11
C ARG A 41 35.43 -36.66 -17.38
N THR A 42 35.92 -37.43 -16.41
CA THR A 42 37.18 -38.17 -16.54
C THR A 42 36.86 -39.65 -16.72
N VAL A 43 37.29 -40.21 -17.86
CA VAL A 43 37.20 -41.64 -18.13
C VAL A 43 38.52 -42.30 -17.76
N THR A 44 38.47 -43.18 -16.76
CA THR A 44 39.65 -43.96 -16.33
C THR A 44 39.62 -45.35 -16.92
N ALA A 45 40.75 -45.78 -17.49
CA ALA A 45 41.01 -47.20 -17.73
C ALA A 45 42.11 -47.69 -16.79
N TYR A 46 41.97 -48.94 -16.33
CA TYR A 46 42.95 -49.61 -15.48
C TYR A 46 43.26 -48.91 -14.16
N VAL A 47 42.26 -48.62 -13.32
CA VAL A 47 42.37 -48.15 -11.90
C VAL A 47 43.18 -46.86 -11.65
N PHE A 48 44.14 -46.47 -12.48
CA PHE A 48 45.16 -45.45 -12.23
C PHE A 48 45.53 -44.60 -13.46
N VAL A 49 45.00 -44.87 -14.67
CA VAL A 49 45.30 -44.08 -15.87
C VAL A 49 44.04 -43.35 -16.38
N ASP A 50 44.05 -42.03 -16.25
CA ASP A 50 43.05 -41.14 -16.87
C ASP A 50 43.31 -41.12 -18.38
N LEU A 51 42.37 -41.62 -19.19
CA LEU A 51 42.53 -41.70 -20.65
C LEU A 51 42.26 -40.34 -21.32
N PHE A 52 41.21 -39.66 -20.88
CA PHE A 52 40.82 -38.34 -21.37
C PHE A 52 39.84 -37.67 -20.40
N SER A 53 39.87 -36.34 -20.39
CA SER A 53 38.92 -35.48 -19.68
C SER A 53 38.15 -34.64 -20.70
N VAL A 54 36.82 -34.72 -20.66
CA VAL A 54 35.95 -33.83 -21.46
C VAL A 54 35.37 -32.77 -20.54
N ASP A 55 35.51 -31.52 -20.97
CA ASP A 55 34.91 -30.37 -20.30
C ASP A 55 33.61 -30.00 -21.02
N GLU A 56 32.48 -30.20 -20.35
CA GLU A 56 31.16 -29.80 -20.82
C GLU A 56 30.68 -28.57 -20.04
N LYS A 57 29.92 -27.70 -20.72
CA LYS A 57 29.21 -26.59 -20.09
C LYS A 57 27.81 -27.06 -19.73
N GLY A 58 27.39 -26.83 -18.50
CA GLY A 58 26.01 -27.01 -18.08
C GLY A 58 25.59 -25.92 -17.11
N TYR A 59 24.35 -25.96 -16.64
CA TYR A 59 23.85 -25.01 -15.66
C TYR A 59 23.34 -25.74 -14.42
N ILE A 60 23.65 -25.21 -13.24
CA ILE A 60 23.18 -25.74 -11.95
C ILE A 60 21.99 -24.92 -11.49
N CYS A 61 20.88 -25.58 -11.17
CA CYS A 61 19.73 -24.96 -10.53
C CYS A 61 20.09 -24.48 -9.10
N SER A 62 19.80 -23.23 -8.75
CA SER A 62 20.04 -22.70 -7.39
C SER A 62 19.23 -23.39 -6.28
N ASN A 63 18.14 -24.08 -6.62
CA ASN A 63 17.21 -24.63 -5.64
C ASN A 63 17.45 -26.13 -5.41
N CYS A 64 17.46 -26.96 -6.47
CA CYS A 64 17.71 -28.40 -6.35
C CYS A 64 19.16 -28.83 -6.61
N HIS A 65 20.02 -27.93 -7.09
CA HIS A 65 21.41 -28.20 -7.45
C HIS A 65 21.62 -29.24 -8.56
N GLU A 66 20.58 -29.57 -9.32
CA GLU A 66 20.71 -30.46 -10.47
C GLU A 66 21.33 -29.73 -11.66
N VAL A 67 22.08 -30.51 -12.44
CA VAL A 67 22.80 -30.03 -13.63
C VAL A 67 21.94 -30.31 -14.85
N MET A 68 21.64 -29.26 -15.60
CA MET A 68 20.78 -29.33 -16.77
C MET A 68 21.33 -28.45 -17.88
N ASP A 69 20.90 -28.74 -19.11
CA ASP A 69 21.15 -27.85 -20.24
C ASP A 69 20.15 -26.68 -20.20
N LEU A 70 20.61 -25.49 -20.62
CA LEU A 70 19.76 -24.30 -20.57
C LEU A 70 18.53 -24.44 -21.49
N GLU A 71 18.64 -25.23 -22.55
CA GLU A 71 17.56 -25.48 -23.52
C GLU A 71 16.39 -26.26 -22.90
N ASP A 72 16.65 -27.10 -21.88
CA ASP A 72 15.61 -27.87 -21.18
C ASP A 72 14.83 -27.04 -20.17
N THR A 73 15.24 -25.79 -19.94
CA THR A 73 14.61 -24.90 -18.96
C THR A 73 13.71 -23.87 -19.64
N SER A 74 12.48 -23.73 -19.15
CA SER A 74 11.50 -22.81 -19.70
C SER A 74 11.70 -21.38 -19.21
N ALA A 75 11.18 -20.40 -19.95
CA ALA A 75 11.08 -19.03 -19.46
C ALA A 75 10.43 -19.02 -18.06
N PRO A 76 10.86 -18.11 -17.16
CA PRO A 76 10.22 -17.99 -15.86
C PRO A 76 8.72 -17.86 -16.09
N GLN A 77 7.93 -18.66 -15.36
CA GLN A 77 6.50 -18.41 -15.41
C GLN A 77 6.34 -17.05 -14.74
N ASP A 78 5.94 -16.05 -15.51
CA ASP A 78 5.39 -14.83 -14.93
C ASP A 78 4.16 -15.30 -14.14
N VAL A 79 4.38 -15.68 -12.88
CA VAL A 79 3.36 -15.77 -11.86
C VAL A 79 2.79 -14.37 -11.80
N ASN A 80 1.79 -14.17 -12.64
CA ASN A 80 0.95 -13.00 -12.72
C ASN A 80 0.64 -12.61 -11.27
N PRO A 81 1.20 -11.49 -10.77
CA PRO A 81 1.19 -11.23 -9.35
C PRO A 81 -0.26 -11.01 -8.89
N GLU A 82 -0.67 -11.92 -8.01
CA GLU A 82 -1.84 -11.90 -7.13
C GLU A 82 -3.24 -11.96 -7.78
N PRO A 83 -4.13 -12.84 -7.26
CA PRO A 83 -5.56 -12.71 -7.55
C PRO A 83 -6.05 -11.37 -7.02
N GLU A 84 -6.80 -10.67 -7.85
CA GLU A 84 -7.49 -9.42 -7.59
C GLU A 84 -8.23 -9.45 -6.25
N ARG A 85 -7.56 -9.04 -5.17
CA ARG A 85 -8.26 -8.51 -4.00
C ARG A 85 -8.82 -7.16 -4.47
N GLU A 86 -10.07 -7.16 -4.92
CA GLU A 86 -10.81 -6.07 -5.59
C GLU A 86 -10.85 -4.70 -4.87
N GLY A 87 -10.12 -4.52 -3.77
CA GLY A 87 -9.78 -3.22 -3.21
C GLY A 87 -8.29 -2.95 -3.37
N GLY A 88 -7.84 -2.67 -4.61
CA GLY A 88 -6.48 -2.19 -4.86
C GLY A 88 -6.13 -0.96 -3.99
N VAL A 89 -4.85 -0.59 -3.93
CA VAL A 89 -4.38 0.58 -3.14
C VAL A 89 -5.22 1.83 -3.42
N LEU A 90 -5.63 2.02 -4.67
CA LEU A 90 -6.52 3.11 -5.10
C LEU A 90 -7.89 3.06 -4.43
N GLY A 91 -8.50 1.88 -4.30
CA GLY A 91 -9.80 1.71 -3.62
C GLY A 91 -9.74 2.11 -2.15
N ARG A 92 -8.63 1.77 -1.46
CA ARG A 92 -8.40 2.20 -0.06
C ARG A 92 -8.21 3.71 0.06
N ILE A 93 -7.53 4.33 -0.90
CA ILE A 93 -7.34 5.78 -0.95
C ILE A 93 -8.68 6.50 -1.16
N HIS A 94 -9.52 6.01 -2.08
CA HIS A 94 -10.85 6.58 -2.32
C HIS A 94 -11.76 6.47 -1.08
N ALA A 95 -11.82 5.30 -0.44
CA ALA A 95 -12.61 5.11 0.77
C ALA A 95 -12.17 6.07 1.90
N TRP A 96 -10.86 6.25 2.09
CA TRP A 96 -10.31 7.21 3.06
C TRP A 96 -10.63 8.67 2.71
N GLN A 97 -10.61 9.04 1.43
CA GLN A 97 -10.98 10.38 0.99
C GLN A 97 -12.47 10.67 1.23
N GLU A 98 -13.34 9.70 0.96
CA GLU A 98 -14.79 9.84 1.21
C GLU A 98 -15.11 9.98 2.70
N GLU A 99 -14.47 9.19 3.55
CA GLU A 99 -14.63 9.29 5.01
C GLU A 99 -14.18 10.67 5.52
N ARG A 100 -13.02 11.16 5.08
CA ARG A 100 -12.55 12.51 5.40
C ARG A 100 -13.49 13.61 4.91
N ALA A 101 -14.05 13.46 3.71
CA ALA A 101 -15.01 14.43 3.17
C ALA A 101 -16.29 14.49 4.01
N ARG A 102 -16.78 13.32 4.49
CA ARG A 102 -17.94 13.25 5.40
C ARG A 102 -17.66 13.92 6.74
N GLU A 103 -16.51 13.64 7.35
CA GLU A 103 -16.11 14.25 8.62
C GLU A 103 -15.97 15.78 8.50
N GLN A 104 -15.37 16.27 7.41
CA GLN A 104 -15.27 17.70 7.15
C GLN A 104 -16.65 18.35 6.94
N ALA A 105 -17.55 17.69 6.20
CA ALA A 105 -18.90 18.19 6.01
C ALA A 105 -19.71 18.24 7.32
N GLU A 106 -19.55 17.23 8.20
CA GLU A 106 -20.19 17.23 9.51
C GLU A 106 -19.66 18.35 10.41
N ARG A 107 -18.34 18.55 10.45
CA ARG A 107 -17.72 19.66 11.20
C ARG A 107 -18.16 21.03 10.69
N ALA A 108 -18.24 21.20 9.37
CA ALA A 108 -18.74 22.44 8.78
C ALA A 108 -20.20 22.70 9.20
N ARG A 109 -21.07 21.70 9.11
CA ARG A 109 -22.47 21.81 9.57
C ARG A 109 -22.58 22.09 11.06
N ALA A 110 -21.71 21.49 11.88
CA ALA A 110 -21.68 21.74 13.33
C ALA A 110 -21.29 23.19 13.64
N HIS A 111 -20.25 23.70 12.98
CA HIS A 111 -19.81 25.09 13.11
C HIS A 111 -20.89 26.08 12.66
N GLU A 112 -21.50 25.85 11.49
CA GLU A 112 -22.62 26.67 10.99
C GLU A 112 -23.82 26.65 11.95
N ALA A 113 -24.12 25.49 12.55
CA ALA A 113 -25.19 25.37 13.53
C ALA A 113 -24.88 26.09 14.84
N GLU A 114 -23.62 26.10 15.28
CA GLU A 114 -23.16 26.86 16.45
C GLU A 114 -23.25 28.36 16.21
N GLU A 115 -22.72 28.86 15.08
CA GLU A 115 -22.86 30.27 14.70
C GLU A 115 -24.33 30.70 14.58
N ALA A 116 -25.18 29.84 14.02
CA ALA A 116 -26.61 30.12 13.91
C ALA A 116 -27.28 30.22 15.29
N ARG A 117 -26.87 29.39 16.27
CA ARG A 117 -27.35 29.45 17.65
C ARG A 117 -26.91 30.74 18.33
N GLU A 118 -25.65 31.12 18.18
CA GLU A 118 -25.10 32.34 18.77
C GLU A 118 -25.81 33.59 18.19
N ARG A 119 -25.95 33.67 16.86
CA ARG A 119 -26.71 34.77 16.21
C ARG A 119 -28.15 34.82 16.68
N ALA A 120 -28.80 33.67 16.87
CA ALA A 120 -30.18 33.60 17.37
C ALA A 120 -30.28 34.07 18.83
N GLU A 121 -29.28 33.78 19.67
CA GLU A 121 -29.21 34.26 21.05
C GLU A 121 -29.01 35.78 21.10
N GLN A 122 -28.02 36.30 20.38
CA GLN A 122 -27.78 37.74 20.27
C GLN A 122 -29.03 38.49 19.77
N ALA A 123 -29.72 37.95 18.77
CA ALA A 123 -30.97 38.53 18.27
C ALA A 123 -32.09 38.53 19.33
N ARG A 124 -32.18 37.48 20.17
CA ARG A 124 -33.15 37.42 21.27
C ARG A 124 -32.83 38.42 22.37
N GLU A 125 -31.55 38.60 22.70
CA GLU A 125 -31.12 39.59 23.69
C GLU A 125 -31.38 41.02 23.19
N ALA A 126 -30.98 41.33 21.96
CA ALA A 126 -31.25 42.61 21.33
C ALA A 126 -32.76 42.91 21.28
N ALA A 127 -33.60 41.91 20.96
CA ALA A 127 -35.05 42.06 20.99
C ALA A 127 -35.60 42.31 22.41
N ARG A 128 -35.02 41.68 23.44
CA ARG A 128 -35.40 41.94 24.85
C ARG A 128 -35.03 43.35 25.27
N GLU A 129 -33.83 43.82 24.90
CA GLU A 129 -33.38 45.17 25.18
C GLU A 129 -34.24 46.22 24.47
N ALA A 130 -34.50 46.03 23.18
CA ALA A 130 -35.38 46.91 22.40
C ALA A 130 -36.77 47.04 23.03
N ARG A 131 -37.36 45.91 23.48
CA ARG A 131 -38.65 45.93 24.19
C ARG A 131 -38.59 46.66 25.53
N ARG A 132 -37.48 46.57 26.27
CA ARG A 132 -37.29 47.32 27.52
C ARG A 132 -37.15 48.82 27.26
N ALA A 133 -36.37 49.20 26.26
CA ALA A 133 -36.20 50.58 25.84
C ALA A 133 -37.53 51.20 25.37
N GLU A 134 -38.31 50.47 24.56
CA GLU A 134 -39.63 50.91 24.10
C GLU A 134 -40.61 51.11 25.28
N LYS A 135 -40.64 50.16 26.22
CA LYS A 135 -41.48 50.29 27.44
C LYS A 135 -41.07 51.49 28.28
N ALA A 136 -39.76 51.71 28.47
CA ALA A 136 -39.25 52.86 29.22
C ALA A 136 -39.59 54.19 28.54
N ALA A 137 -39.48 54.26 27.21
CA ALA A 137 -39.87 55.44 26.43
C ALA A 137 -41.37 55.73 26.54
N LYS A 138 -42.22 54.69 26.43
CA LYS A 138 -43.67 54.81 26.61
C LYS A 138 -44.03 55.28 28.02
N GLN A 139 -43.40 54.72 29.06
CA GLN A 139 -43.64 55.12 30.44
C GLN A 139 -43.28 56.60 30.64
N LYS A 140 -42.12 57.03 30.15
CA LYS A 140 -41.69 58.43 30.23
C LYS A 140 -42.68 59.38 29.54
N ALA A 141 -43.18 59.01 28.37
CA ALA A 141 -44.18 59.81 27.67
C ALA A 141 -45.49 59.96 28.48
N VAL A 142 -45.96 58.87 29.11
CA VAL A 142 -47.14 58.91 29.99
C VAL A 142 -46.89 59.81 31.22
N ASP A 143 -45.71 59.72 31.83
CA ASP A 143 -45.34 60.54 32.97
C ASP A 143 -45.28 62.03 32.61
N ASP A 144 -44.75 62.37 31.44
CA ASP A 144 -44.70 63.74 30.90
C ASP A 144 -46.11 64.30 30.63
N GLU A 145 -47.00 63.48 30.06
CA GLU A 145 -48.42 63.85 29.85
C GLU A 145 -49.15 64.08 31.18
N LEU A 146 -48.94 63.21 32.17
CA LEU A 146 -49.51 63.36 33.50
C LEU A 146 -49.00 64.63 34.20
N ALA A 147 -47.71 64.94 34.08
CA ALA A 147 -47.14 66.17 34.61
C ALA A 147 -47.75 67.41 33.95
N ALA A 148 -47.95 67.38 32.63
CA ALA A 148 -48.61 68.45 31.89
C ALA A 148 -50.08 68.64 32.30
N LEU A 149 -50.84 67.56 32.52
CA LEU A 149 -52.22 67.61 33.01
C LEU A 149 -52.30 68.13 34.45
N LYS A 150 -51.43 67.66 35.34
CA LYS A 150 -51.34 68.17 36.72
C LYS A 150 -51.07 69.67 36.74
N LYS A 151 -50.19 70.18 35.88
CA LYS A 151 -49.92 71.61 35.75
C LYS A 151 -51.13 72.41 35.26
N LYS A 152 -51.97 71.83 34.40
CA LYS A 152 -53.21 72.47 33.91
C LYS A 152 -54.34 72.49 34.95
N LEU A 153 -54.44 71.43 35.76
CA LEU A 153 -55.46 71.27 36.79
C LEU A 153 -55.11 71.97 38.12
N GLY A 154 -53.82 72.23 38.36
CA GLY A 154 -53.33 73.04 39.47
C GLY A 154 -53.64 74.53 39.28
N LYS A 155 -54.92 74.87 39.51
CA LYS A 155 -55.40 76.16 40.02
C LYS A 155 -56.00 75.90 41.39
#